data_AF-A0A7W7MTK6-F1
#
_entry.id   AF-A0A7W7MTK6-F1
#
_cell.length_a   1.000
_cell.length_b   1.000
_cell.length_c   1.000
_cell.angle_alpha   90.00
_cell.angle_beta   90.00
_cell.angle_gamma   90.00
#
_symmetry.space_group_name_H-M   'P 1'
#
loop_
_entity.id
_entity.type
_entity.pdbx_description
1 polymer ?
#
loop_
_entity_poly.entity_id
_entity_poly.type
_entity_poly.pdbx_seq_one_letter_code
_entity_poly.pdbx_strand_id
1 'polypeptide(L)'
;MSMWQAEVRIDLDAIRDNVETLRAGTTAEVMAVVKADGYGHGMLPSARAALAGGATWLGAATLDEALTLRRAGITAPVLAWLLAPGLPLHEGVTADVDLNAASLDQLGELVTAARRAGRPARVHLKIDTGLARGGATPAEWPALLEAAAKAQAGGEVEVVGIWSHFVYADAPGHETVDHQLAVFAEGLATAEQFGIEPRYRHIANSAATLTRPDAHYDLVRPGIAVYGLSPLPAGHETGLRPAMTARARVTHTKRVPAGQGVSYGHAYYTARETTLALVPLGYADGVPRHASNVGPVWLGGRTRTIAGRVCMDQIVLDCGDDPVAPGDVATLFGPGDDGMPTATDWADAVGTINYEIVTRFGGSRVSRVYDGTAGVPTPDPAGPDPAVPGPAVSGPAVSGSVVPGSTDQDFTASGAVDQGAVVRDPGAPGAVASAEEVA
;
A
#
# COMPACT_ATOMS: atom_id res chain seq x y z
N MET A 1 20.41 24.10 8.30
CA MET A 1 19.13 23.50 7.88
C MET A 1 19.45 22.35 6.94
N SER A 2 18.74 21.22 6.99
CA SER A 2 18.91 20.17 5.98
C SER A 2 18.51 20.69 4.60
N MET A 3 19.30 20.35 3.58
CA MET A 3 19.05 20.72 2.20
C MET A 3 18.20 19.62 1.56
N TRP A 4 16.93 19.92 1.27
CA TRP A 4 15.97 18.96 0.71
C TRP A 4 15.08 19.64 -0.34
N GLN A 5 14.75 18.90 -1.40
CA GLN A 5 13.89 19.35 -2.51
C GLN A 5 12.44 18.91 -2.29
N ALA A 6 12.25 17.61 -2.06
CA ALA A 6 10.98 16.98 -1.73
C ALA A 6 11.25 15.83 -0.74
N GLU A 7 10.31 15.58 0.17
CA GLU A 7 10.41 14.52 1.17
C GLU A 7 9.03 13.96 1.53
N VAL A 8 9.03 12.69 1.95
CA VAL A 8 7.89 12.04 2.59
C VAL A 8 8.26 11.84 4.06
N ARG A 9 7.71 12.65 4.96
CA ARG A 9 7.95 12.50 6.40
C ARG A 9 6.99 11.48 7.00
N ILE A 10 7.54 10.60 7.82
CA ILE A 10 6.84 9.50 8.50
C ILE A 10 7.04 9.67 10.00
N ASP A 11 5.96 9.96 10.71
CA ASP A 11 5.93 10.03 12.16
C ASP A 11 5.77 8.62 12.76
N LEU A 12 6.85 8.07 13.32
CA LEU A 12 6.84 6.74 13.94
C LEU A 12 6.13 6.73 15.29
N ASP A 13 6.10 7.86 16.00
CA ASP A 13 5.38 7.97 17.26
C ASP A 13 3.87 7.96 17.00
N ALA A 14 3.39 8.60 15.92
CA ALA A 14 2.00 8.44 15.47
C ALA A 14 1.64 6.98 15.12
N ILE A 15 2.53 6.22 14.46
CA ILE A 15 2.30 4.78 14.18
C ILE A 15 2.18 3.97 15.48
N ARG A 16 3.02 4.23 16.48
CA ARG A 16 2.91 3.62 17.81
C ARG A 16 1.55 3.94 18.43
N ASP A 17 1.20 5.22 18.53
CA ASP A 17 0.02 5.70 19.26
C ASP A 17 -1.30 5.24 18.59
N ASN A 18 -1.31 5.13 17.26
CA ASN A 18 -2.41 4.51 16.52
C ASN A 18 -2.59 3.03 16.89
N VAL A 19 -1.50 2.27 17.04
CA VAL A 19 -1.57 0.85 17.45
C VAL A 19 -1.95 0.71 18.93
N GLU A 20 -1.48 1.59 19.81
CA GLU A 20 -1.92 1.63 21.21
C GLU A 20 -3.43 1.90 21.30
N THR A 21 -3.94 2.83 20.49
CA THR A 21 -5.38 3.15 20.37
C THR A 21 -6.18 1.94 19.87
N LEU A 22 -5.74 1.29 18.80
CA LEU A 22 -6.39 0.07 18.26
C LEU A 22 -6.37 -1.08 19.26
N ARG A 23 -5.26 -1.28 19.98
CA ARG A 23 -5.09 -2.28 21.03
C ARG A 23 -6.01 -2.00 22.22
N ALA A 24 -6.18 -0.74 22.62
CA ALA A 24 -7.10 -0.37 23.70
C ALA A 24 -8.58 -0.63 23.35
N GLY A 25 -8.93 -0.66 22.06
CA GLY A 25 -10.27 -0.94 21.56
C GLY A 25 -10.65 -2.43 21.45
N THR A 26 -9.78 -3.37 21.83
CA THR A 26 -10.04 -4.82 21.69
C THR A 26 -9.43 -5.64 22.83
N THR A 27 -9.97 -6.84 23.05
CA THR A 27 -9.34 -7.89 23.88
C THR A 27 -8.54 -8.90 23.04
N ALA A 28 -8.64 -8.84 21.72
CA ALA A 28 -7.90 -9.69 20.79
C ALA A 28 -6.42 -9.28 20.71
N GLU A 29 -5.58 -10.19 20.22
CA GLU A 29 -4.23 -9.82 19.77
C GLU A 29 -4.31 -8.91 18.53
N VAL A 30 -3.24 -8.15 18.24
CA VAL A 30 -3.21 -7.18 17.13
C VAL A 30 -2.12 -7.55 16.13
N MET A 31 -2.53 -7.88 14.89
CA MET A 31 -1.66 -8.02 13.72
C MET A 31 -1.58 -6.72 12.94
N ALA A 32 -0.49 -5.97 13.10
CA ALA A 32 -0.24 -4.79 12.29
C ALA A 32 0.15 -5.18 10.86
N VAL A 33 -0.65 -4.77 9.87
CA VAL A 33 -0.42 -5.14 8.46
C VAL A 33 0.55 -4.16 7.79
N VAL A 34 1.72 -4.65 7.41
CA VAL A 34 2.90 -3.89 6.92
C VAL A 34 3.29 -4.18 5.47
N LYS A 35 2.42 -4.88 4.72
CA LYS A 35 2.56 -5.10 3.26
C LYS A 35 2.71 -3.79 2.47
N ALA A 36 3.13 -3.91 1.21
CA ALA A 36 3.32 -2.81 0.26
C ALA A 36 4.24 -1.72 0.84
N ASP A 37 5.38 -2.18 1.35
CA ASP A 37 6.39 -1.36 2.05
C ASP A 37 5.78 -0.47 3.16
N GLY A 38 5.04 -1.07 4.09
CA GLY A 38 4.33 -0.35 5.15
C GLY A 38 3.26 0.60 4.62
N TYR A 39 2.47 0.20 3.62
CA TYR A 39 1.52 1.08 2.91
C TYR A 39 2.20 2.35 2.36
N GLY A 40 3.46 2.22 1.92
CA GLY A 40 4.29 3.34 1.48
C GLY A 40 5.01 4.12 2.58
N HIS A 41 4.81 3.81 3.87
CA HIS A 41 5.50 4.44 5.00
C HIS A 41 6.90 3.85 5.26
N GLY A 42 7.24 2.71 4.68
CA GLY A 42 8.47 1.96 4.94
C GLY A 42 8.22 0.81 5.92
N MET A 43 8.36 -0.43 5.46
CA MET A 43 7.94 -1.63 6.18
C MET A 43 8.69 -1.84 7.50
N LEU A 44 10.02 -1.75 7.51
CA LEU A 44 10.82 -2.07 8.70
C LEU A 44 10.64 -1.04 9.83
N PRO A 45 10.67 0.29 9.59
CA PRO A 45 10.38 1.27 10.64
C PRO A 45 8.93 1.16 11.14
N SER A 46 7.95 1.03 10.23
CA SER A 46 6.53 0.88 10.59
C SER A 46 6.27 -0.37 11.42
N ALA A 47 6.89 -1.50 11.07
CA ALA A 47 6.79 -2.74 11.83
C ALA A 47 7.33 -2.57 13.26
N ARG A 48 8.50 -1.93 13.43
CA ARG A 48 9.08 -1.70 14.76
C ARG A 48 8.27 -0.72 15.60
N ALA A 49 7.75 0.35 14.99
CA ALA A 49 6.85 1.29 15.67
C ALA A 49 5.51 0.63 16.09
N ALA A 50 4.93 -0.21 15.22
CA ALA A 50 3.72 -0.95 15.54
C ALA A 50 3.92 -1.98 16.67
N LEU A 51 5.04 -2.71 16.67
CA LEU A 51 5.41 -3.61 17.78
C LEU A 51 5.62 -2.82 19.08
N ALA A 52 6.22 -1.62 19.02
CA ALA A 52 6.37 -0.74 20.18
C ALA A 52 5.01 -0.25 20.73
N GLY A 53 4.00 -0.07 19.87
CA GLY A 53 2.61 0.24 20.27
C GLY A 53 1.82 -0.97 20.77
N GLY A 54 2.45 -2.14 20.89
CA GLY A 54 1.85 -3.34 21.44
C GLY A 54 1.13 -4.25 20.43
N ALA A 55 1.38 -4.10 19.12
CA ALA A 55 1.08 -5.19 18.18
C ALA A 55 1.89 -6.44 18.57
N THR A 56 1.24 -7.60 18.56
CA THR A 56 1.88 -8.89 18.87
C THR A 56 2.20 -9.69 17.61
N TRP A 57 1.57 -9.35 16.49
CA TRP A 57 1.73 -9.98 15.18
C TRP A 57 2.04 -8.94 14.09
N LEU A 58 2.63 -9.40 12.99
CA LEU A 58 2.75 -8.64 11.74
C LEU A 58 2.12 -9.39 10.56
N GLY A 59 1.51 -8.63 9.64
CA GLY A 59 0.93 -9.17 8.41
C GLY A 59 1.63 -8.65 7.16
N ALA A 60 2.14 -9.56 6.33
CA ALA A 60 2.76 -9.27 5.04
C ALA A 60 1.94 -9.89 3.90
N ALA A 61 2.00 -9.32 2.70
CA ALA A 61 1.36 -9.95 1.54
C ALA A 61 2.24 -11.08 1.01
N THR A 62 3.50 -10.80 0.67
CA THR A 62 4.36 -11.77 -0.02
C THR A 62 5.31 -12.51 0.91
N LEU A 63 5.84 -13.64 0.43
CA LEU A 63 6.94 -14.37 1.09
C LEU A 63 8.18 -13.47 1.25
N ASP A 64 8.53 -12.67 0.24
CA ASP A 64 9.70 -11.79 0.27
C ASP A 64 9.59 -10.67 1.31
N GLU A 65 8.39 -10.12 1.51
CA GLU A 65 8.13 -9.14 2.58
C GLU A 65 8.35 -9.79 3.97
N ALA A 66 7.80 -10.97 4.20
CA ALA A 66 7.96 -11.70 5.46
C ALA A 66 9.41 -12.12 5.73
N LEU A 67 10.11 -12.63 4.70
CA LEU A 67 11.55 -12.94 4.81
C LEU A 67 12.39 -11.68 5.04
N THR A 68 11.96 -10.52 4.54
CA THR A 68 12.63 -9.23 4.81
C THR A 68 12.46 -8.79 6.26
N LEU A 69 11.27 -8.97 6.85
CA LEU A 69 11.06 -8.77 8.29
C LEU A 69 11.98 -9.69 9.13
N ARG A 70 12.06 -10.98 8.78
CA ARG A 70 12.94 -11.96 9.45
C ARG A 70 14.42 -11.59 9.33
N ARG A 71 14.91 -11.23 8.13
CA ARG A 71 16.29 -10.73 7.91
C ARG A 71 16.60 -9.46 8.70
N ALA A 72 15.60 -8.63 8.99
CA ALA A 72 15.74 -7.42 9.82
C ALA A 72 15.72 -7.66 11.34
N GLY A 73 15.74 -8.94 11.77
CA GLY A 73 15.78 -9.34 13.17
C GLY A 73 14.42 -9.35 13.87
N ILE A 74 13.30 -9.24 13.14
CA ILE A 74 11.97 -9.29 13.75
C ILE A 74 11.63 -10.73 14.15
N THR A 75 11.37 -10.94 15.44
CA THR A 75 11.04 -12.24 16.05
C THR A 75 9.55 -12.43 16.35
N ALA A 76 8.75 -11.35 16.34
CA ALA A 76 7.30 -11.45 16.48
C ALA A 76 6.69 -12.34 15.37
N PRO A 77 5.60 -13.09 15.61
CA PRO A 77 4.90 -13.84 14.58
C PRO A 77 4.57 -13.02 13.32
N VAL A 78 4.79 -13.62 12.15
CA VAL A 78 4.56 -12.99 10.83
C VAL A 78 3.73 -13.93 9.98
N LEU A 79 2.59 -13.45 9.46
CA LEU A 79 1.78 -14.16 8.47
C LEU A 79 2.04 -13.61 7.06
N ALA A 80 2.28 -14.50 6.09
CA ALA A 80 2.30 -14.17 4.65
C ALA A 80 1.17 -14.91 3.90
N TRP A 81 0.42 -14.21 3.04
CA TRP A 81 -0.81 -14.77 2.46
C TRP A 81 -0.96 -14.79 0.94
N LEU A 82 -0.18 -14.00 0.19
CA LEU A 82 -0.20 -13.96 -1.26
C LEU A 82 0.96 -14.81 -1.81
N LEU A 83 0.76 -16.12 -1.77
CA LEU A 83 1.75 -17.12 -2.15
C LEU A 83 1.36 -17.71 -3.51
N ALA A 84 2.13 -17.39 -4.55
CA ALA A 84 1.98 -17.99 -5.87
C ALA A 84 2.51 -19.44 -5.89
N PRO A 85 1.96 -20.33 -6.74
CA PRO A 85 2.47 -21.69 -6.90
C PRO A 85 3.96 -21.72 -7.28
N GLY A 86 4.68 -22.70 -6.76
CA GLY A 86 6.11 -22.92 -7.06
C GLY A 86 7.09 -21.95 -6.38
N LEU A 87 6.62 -21.08 -5.48
CA LEU A 87 7.51 -20.27 -4.63
C LEU A 87 8.37 -21.16 -3.71
N PRO A 88 9.54 -20.67 -3.25
CA PRO A 88 10.41 -21.43 -2.36
C PRO A 88 9.88 -21.45 -0.90
N LEU A 89 8.64 -21.88 -0.66
CA LEU A 89 7.94 -21.82 0.63
C LEU A 89 8.74 -22.40 1.82
N HIS A 90 9.63 -23.37 1.57
CA HIS A 90 10.55 -23.93 2.55
C HIS A 90 11.46 -22.89 3.24
N GLU A 91 11.77 -21.77 2.57
CA GLU A 91 12.50 -20.65 3.16
C GLU A 91 11.66 -19.95 4.23
N GLY A 92 10.37 -19.76 3.97
CA GLY A 92 9.41 -19.22 4.95
C GLY A 92 9.26 -20.13 6.17
N VAL A 93 9.11 -21.45 5.94
CA VAL A 93 9.05 -22.45 7.02
C VAL A 93 10.34 -22.47 7.84
N THR A 94 11.51 -22.40 7.19
CA THR A 94 12.81 -22.33 7.87
C THR A 94 12.95 -21.05 8.70
N ALA A 95 12.48 -19.92 8.15
CA ALA A 95 12.51 -18.61 8.79
C ALA A 95 11.36 -18.36 9.78
N ASP A 96 10.59 -19.38 10.18
CA ASP A 96 9.49 -19.27 11.14
C ASP A 96 8.42 -18.24 10.72
N VAL A 97 8.03 -18.27 9.45
CA VAL A 97 6.91 -17.49 8.89
C VAL A 97 5.67 -18.39 8.85
N ASP A 98 4.56 -17.90 9.38
CA ASP A 98 3.26 -18.55 9.26
C ASP A 98 2.69 -18.26 7.86
N LEU A 99 2.15 -19.28 7.20
CA LEU A 99 1.81 -19.24 5.77
C LEU A 99 0.32 -19.51 5.54
N ASN A 100 -0.30 -18.76 4.63
CA ASN A 100 -1.67 -19.03 4.21
C ASN A 100 -1.81 -20.37 3.46
N ALA A 101 -2.82 -21.16 3.81
CA ALA A 101 -3.33 -22.25 2.99
C ALA A 101 -4.80 -21.99 2.61
N ALA A 102 -5.06 -21.80 1.32
CA ALA A 102 -6.38 -21.46 0.77
C ALA A 102 -6.93 -22.50 -0.22
N SER A 103 -6.15 -23.53 -0.57
CA SER A 103 -6.56 -24.61 -1.47
C SER A 103 -5.78 -25.89 -1.18
N LEU A 104 -6.27 -27.02 -1.71
CA LEU A 104 -5.60 -28.33 -1.60
C LEU A 104 -4.19 -28.31 -2.22
N ASP A 105 -4.03 -27.68 -3.40
CA ASP A 105 -2.74 -27.59 -4.08
C ASP A 105 -1.72 -26.78 -3.27
N GLN A 106 -2.15 -25.64 -2.70
CA GLN A 106 -1.29 -24.81 -1.86
C GLN A 106 -0.89 -25.53 -0.57
N LEU A 107 -1.81 -26.30 0.04
CA LEU A 107 -1.50 -27.16 1.18
C LEU A 107 -0.50 -28.27 0.80
N GLY A 108 -0.60 -28.84 -0.40
CA GLY A 108 0.37 -29.81 -0.93
C GLY A 108 1.77 -29.24 -1.13
N GLU A 109 1.88 -28.00 -1.62
CA GLU A 109 3.16 -27.27 -1.67
C GLU A 109 3.72 -27.01 -0.27
N LEU A 110 2.87 -26.65 0.71
CA LEU A 110 3.28 -26.42 2.10
C LEU A 110 3.77 -27.70 2.80
N VAL A 111 3.13 -28.85 2.59
CA VAL A 111 3.60 -30.17 3.06
C VAL A 111 4.96 -30.51 2.44
N THR A 112 5.15 -30.23 1.16
CA THR A 112 6.43 -30.43 0.46
C THR A 112 7.52 -29.51 1.02
N ALA A 113 7.17 -28.26 1.32
CA ALA A 113 8.05 -27.27 1.92
C ALA A 113 8.47 -27.63 3.35
N ALA A 114 7.53 -28.11 4.18
CA ALA A 114 7.79 -28.60 5.53
C ALA A 114 8.81 -29.74 5.54
N ARG A 115 8.58 -30.76 4.70
CA ARG A 115 9.49 -31.90 4.53
C ARG A 115 10.89 -31.46 4.08
N ARG A 116 11.00 -30.45 3.20
CA ARG A 116 12.28 -29.86 2.77
C ARG A 116 12.96 -29.03 3.86
N ALA A 117 12.20 -28.33 4.70
CA ALA A 117 12.72 -27.55 5.82
C ALA A 117 13.06 -28.40 7.06
N GLY A 118 12.59 -29.66 7.11
CA GLY A 118 12.81 -30.56 8.25
C GLY A 118 11.99 -30.22 9.50
N ARG A 119 10.94 -29.40 9.36
CA ARG A 119 10.04 -28.98 10.46
C ARG A 119 8.61 -28.72 9.92
N PRO A 120 7.57 -28.77 10.77
CA PRO A 120 6.20 -28.50 10.33
C PRO A 120 6.05 -27.10 9.73
N ALA A 121 5.25 -26.98 8.67
CA ALA A 121 4.80 -25.68 8.17
C ALA A 121 3.68 -25.15 9.08
N ARG A 122 3.88 -23.97 9.64
CA ARG A 122 2.85 -23.24 10.41
C ARG A 122 1.89 -22.59 9.44
N VAL A 123 0.60 -22.95 9.47
CA VAL A 123 -0.38 -22.48 8.49
C VAL A 123 -1.60 -21.80 9.10
N HIS A 124 -2.12 -20.82 8.36
CA HIS A 124 -3.43 -20.24 8.59
C HIS A 124 -4.36 -20.63 7.45
N LEU A 125 -5.36 -21.47 7.74
CA LEU A 125 -6.34 -21.93 6.74
C LEU A 125 -7.31 -20.80 6.42
N LYS A 126 -7.55 -20.54 5.14
CA LYS A 126 -8.41 -19.44 4.71
C LYS A 126 -9.71 -19.95 4.07
N ILE A 127 -10.84 -19.50 4.61
CA ILE A 127 -12.17 -19.69 4.03
C ILE A 127 -12.61 -18.38 3.34
N ASP A 128 -13.18 -18.49 2.14
CA ASP A 128 -13.84 -17.36 1.48
C ASP A 128 -15.30 -17.32 1.91
N THR A 129 -15.69 -16.29 2.68
CA THR A 129 -17.04 -16.14 3.21
C THR A 129 -17.94 -15.27 2.33
N GLY A 130 -17.47 -14.84 1.16
CA GLY A 130 -18.23 -13.99 0.23
C GLY A 130 -17.43 -12.89 -0.46
N LEU A 131 -16.10 -12.85 -0.28
CA LEU A 131 -15.23 -11.88 -0.95
C LEU A 131 -14.82 -12.32 -2.37
N ALA A 132 -14.97 -13.60 -2.69
CA ALA A 132 -14.67 -14.20 -4.00
C ALA A 132 -13.28 -13.82 -4.54
N ARG A 133 -12.27 -13.82 -3.65
CA ARG A 133 -10.89 -13.42 -3.97
C ARG A 133 -9.86 -14.49 -3.66
N GLY A 134 -10.15 -15.38 -2.71
CA GLY A 134 -9.25 -16.46 -2.35
C GLY A 134 -9.39 -16.86 -0.89
N GLY A 135 -9.01 -18.09 -0.60
CA GLY A 135 -9.63 -18.89 0.45
C GLY A 135 -10.50 -19.94 -0.23
N ALA A 136 -10.68 -21.09 0.41
CA ALA A 136 -11.55 -22.13 -0.11
C ALA A 136 -13.00 -21.68 0.03
N THR A 137 -13.83 -21.94 -0.99
CA THR A 137 -15.27 -21.72 -0.89
C THR A 137 -15.89 -22.66 0.16
N PRO A 138 -17.10 -22.38 0.68
CA PRO A 138 -17.78 -23.27 1.62
C PRO A 138 -17.94 -24.72 1.12
N ALA A 139 -17.99 -24.94 -0.20
CA ALA A 139 -18.04 -26.27 -0.81
C ALA A 139 -16.68 -27.00 -0.82
N GLU A 140 -15.58 -26.27 -0.95
CA GLU A 140 -14.20 -26.82 -0.94
C GLU A 140 -13.65 -26.98 0.48
N TRP A 141 -14.19 -26.21 1.43
CA TRP A 141 -13.70 -26.11 2.81
C TRP A 141 -13.60 -27.46 3.54
N PRO A 142 -14.58 -28.38 3.49
CA PRO A 142 -14.46 -29.69 4.16
C PRO A 142 -13.29 -30.53 3.63
N ALA A 143 -13.02 -30.48 2.32
CA ALA A 143 -11.91 -31.21 1.71
C ALA A 143 -10.55 -30.61 2.13
N LEU A 144 -10.44 -29.28 2.20
CA LEU A 144 -9.24 -28.60 2.70
C LEU A 144 -8.99 -28.92 4.18
N LEU A 145 -10.04 -28.94 5.01
CA LEU A 145 -9.95 -29.33 6.43
C LEU A 145 -9.52 -30.80 6.58
N GLU A 146 -10.10 -31.72 5.82
CA GLU A 146 -9.71 -33.14 5.87
C GLU A 146 -8.23 -33.34 5.50
N ALA A 147 -7.75 -32.64 4.47
CA ALA A 147 -6.35 -32.68 4.07
C ALA A 147 -5.42 -32.03 5.11
N ALA A 148 -5.83 -30.91 5.71
CA ALA A 148 -5.06 -30.22 6.75
C ALA A 148 -4.96 -31.06 8.03
N ALA A 149 -6.05 -31.71 8.46
CA ALA A 149 -6.06 -32.60 9.62
C ALA A 149 -5.13 -33.80 9.41
N LYS A 150 -5.11 -34.38 8.21
CA LYS A 150 -4.17 -35.47 7.86
C LYS A 150 -2.70 -35.01 7.89
N ALA A 151 -2.39 -33.86 7.32
CA ALA A 151 -1.04 -33.28 7.34
C ALA A 151 -0.59 -32.84 8.74
N GLN A 152 -1.53 -32.48 9.62
CA GLN A 152 -1.26 -32.19 11.02
C GLN A 152 -0.98 -33.47 11.82
N ALA A 153 -1.77 -34.53 11.60
CA ALA A 153 -1.54 -35.83 12.23
C ALA A 153 -0.23 -36.50 11.78
N GLY A 154 0.23 -36.23 10.55
CA GLY A 154 1.54 -36.65 10.04
C GLY A 154 2.72 -35.77 10.50
N GLY A 155 2.46 -34.63 11.15
CA GLY A 155 3.47 -33.70 11.63
C GLY A 155 4.12 -32.83 10.55
N GLU A 156 3.55 -32.77 9.34
CA GLU A 156 4.03 -31.87 8.29
C GLU A 156 3.49 -30.44 8.41
N VAL A 157 2.36 -30.26 9.08
CA VAL A 157 1.66 -28.97 9.22
C VAL A 157 1.22 -28.74 10.67
N GLU A 158 1.24 -27.48 11.10
CA GLU A 158 0.58 -27.00 12.32
C GLU A 158 -0.50 -26.00 11.89
N VAL A 159 -1.78 -26.28 12.14
CA VAL A 159 -2.88 -25.35 11.85
C VAL A 159 -2.99 -24.33 12.98
N VAL A 160 -2.31 -23.21 12.80
CA VAL A 160 -2.20 -22.14 13.81
C VAL A 160 -3.46 -21.29 13.85
N GLY A 161 -4.08 -21.05 12.69
CA GLY A 161 -5.21 -20.15 12.58
C GLY A 161 -6.22 -20.50 11.49
N ILE A 162 -7.43 -19.97 11.63
CA ILE A 162 -8.48 -19.99 10.60
C ILE A 162 -8.95 -18.55 10.36
N TRP A 163 -9.08 -18.16 9.09
CA TRP A 163 -9.35 -16.76 8.77
C TRP A 163 -10.15 -16.50 7.50
N SER A 164 -10.74 -15.31 7.47
CA SER A 164 -11.39 -14.75 6.28
C SER A 164 -11.17 -13.23 6.19
N HIS A 165 -11.86 -12.54 5.29
CA HIS A 165 -11.75 -11.10 5.08
C HIS A 165 -13.06 -10.50 4.57
N PHE A 166 -13.48 -9.36 5.14
CA PHE A 166 -14.73 -8.71 4.79
C PHE A 166 -14.73 -8.03 3.41
N VAL A 167 -15.92 -7.92 2.83
CA VAL A 167 -16.25 -7.11 1.64
C VAL A 167 -16.47 -5.64 2.03
N TYR A 168 -17.44 -5.38 2.90
CA TYR A 168 -18.00 -4.04 3.19
C TYR A 168 -17.86 -3.61 4.66
N ALA A 169 -16.78 -3.99 5.36
CA ALA A 169 -16.59 -3.58 6.75
C ALA A 169 -16.40 -2.06 6.92
N ASP A 170 -16.03 -1.37 5.84
CA ASP A 170 -15.96 0.09 5.67
C ASP A 170 -17.33 0.76 5.43
N ALA A 171 -18.41 -0.01 5.30
CA ALA A 171 -19.79 0.47 5.31
C ALA A 171 -20.52 -0.01 6.58
N PRO A 172 -20.49 0.76 7.70
CA PRO A 172 -21.15 0.38 8.93
C PRO A 172 -22.63 0.05 8.74
N GLY A 173 -23.05 -1.12 9.22
CA GLY A 173 -24.43 -1.61 9.08
C GLY A 173 -24.74 -2.37 7.79
N HIS A 174 -23.78 -2.59 6.89
CA HIS A 174 -24.00 -3.38 5.68
C HIS A 174 -24.21 -4.87 5.99
N GLU A 175 -25.33 -5.45 5.54
CA GLU A 175 -25.77 -6.82 5.88
C GLU A 175 -24.75 -7.92 5.52
N THR A 176 -23.93 -7.69 4.48
CA THR A 176 -22.84 -8.59 4.09
C THR A 176 -21.88 -8.88 5.24
N VAL A 177 -21.66 -7.95 6.17
CA VAL A 177 -20.76 -8.19 7.32
C VAL A 177 -21.33 -9.28 8.23
N ASP A 178 -22.64 -9.25 8.49
CA ASP A 178 -23.33 -10.25 9.32
C ASP A 178 -23.41 -11.61 8.61
N HIS A 179 -23.69 -11.60 7.31
CA HIS A 179 -23.66 -12.81 6.49
C HIS A 179 -22.27 -13.46 6.48
N GLN A 180 -21.20 -12.68 6.28
CA GLN A 180 -19.83 -13.19 6.30
C GLN A 180 -19.41 -13.72 7.68
N LEU A 181 -19.94 -13.17 8.77
CA LEU A 181 -19.73 -13.69 10.13
C LEU A 181 -20.44 -15.03 10.35
N ALA A 182 -21.67 -15.18 9.86
CA ALA A 182 -22.41 -16.45 9.92
C ALA A 182 -21.65 -17.56 9.18
N VAL A 183 -21.24 -17.31 7.92
CA VAL A 183 -20.45 -18.27 7.13
C VAL A 183 -19.08 -18.56 7.78
N PHE A 184 -18.46 -17.57 8.44
CA PHE A 184 -17.21 -17.79 9.18
C PHE A 184 -17.43 -18.70 10.40
N ALA A 185 -18.50 -18.49 11.17
CA ALA A 185 -18.86 -19.32 12.32
C ALA A 185 -19.19 -20.77 11.91
N GLU A 186 -19.93 -20.97 10.81
CA GLU A 186 -20.17 -22.29 10.22
C GLU A 186 -18.87 -22.97 9.75
N GLY A 187 -17.96 -22.20 9.14
CA GLY A 187 -16.63 -22.66 8.74
C GLY A 187 -15.78 -23.13 9.93
N LEU A 188 -15.85 -22.42 11.06
CA LEU A 188 -15.18 -22.80 12.31
C LEU A 188 -15.79 -24.06 12.92
N ALA A 189 -17.13 -24.14 13.04
CA ALA A 189 -17.82 -25.32 13.54
C ALA A 189 -17.58 -26.56 12.66
N THR A 190 -17.35 -26.36 11.36
CA THR A 190 -16.93 -27.44 10.45
C THR A 190 -15.49 -27.88 10.77
N ALA A 191 -14.57 -26.96 11.06
CA ALA A 191 -13.19 -27.30 11.41
C ALA A 191 -13.07 -28.13 12.70
N GLU A 192 -13.89 -27.82 13.71
CA GLU A 192 -13.99 -28.59 14.95
C GLU A 192 -14.38 -30.07 14.68
N GLN A 193 -15.25 -30.34 13.70
CA GLN A 193 -15.64 -31.72 13.31
C GLN A 193 -14.48 -32.53 12.71
N PHE A 194 -13.46 -31.86 12.15
CA PHE A 194 -12.22 -32.49 11.69
C PHE A 194 -11.12 -32.52 12.76
N GLY A 195 -11.41 -32.10 14.00
CA GLY A 195 -10.43 -32.02 15.09
C GLY A 195 -9.42 -30.89 14.94
N ILE A 196 -9.75 -29.84 14.18
CA ILE A 196 -8.91 -28.65 14.00
C ILE A 196 -9.39 -27.57 14.97
N GLU A 197 -8.64 -27.39 16.06
CA GLU A 197 -8.82 -26.33 17.05
C GLU A 197 -7.73 -25.26 16.85
N PRO A 198 -7.96 -24.21 16.03
CA PRO A 198 -6.95 -23.19 15.76
C PRO A 198 -6.71 -22.31 16.98
N ARG A 199 -5.44 -21.92 17.21
CA ARG A 199 -5.11 -20.92 18.24
C ARG A 199 -5.67 -19.54 17.93
N TYR A 200 -5.77 -19.17 16.65
CA TYR A 200 -6.29 -17.86 16.24
C TYR A 200 -7.39 -17.94 15.19
N ARG A 201 -8.56 -17.42 15.53
CA ARG A 201 -9.65 -17.13 14.60
C ARG A 201 -9.60 -15.64 14.29
N HIS A 202 -9.62 -15.27 13.01
CA HIS A 202 -9.52 -13.84 12.66
C HIS A 202 -10.20 -13.45 11.35
N ILE A 203 -11.07 -12.44 11.40
CA ILE A 203 -11.74 -11.89 10.22
C ILE A 203 -11.58 -10.36 10.10
N ALA A 204 -11.66 -9.62 11.21
CA ALA A 204 -11.60 -8.16 11.25
C ALA A 204 -10.38 -7.56 10.54
N ASN A 205 -10.66 -6.62 9.63
CA ASN A 205 -9.71 -5.65 9.07
C ASN A 205 -9.78 -4.34 9.89
N SER A 206 -9.10 -3.27 9.45
CA SER A 206 -9.13 -1.96 10.14
C SER A 206 -10.54 -1.47 10.49
N ALA A 207 -11.50 -1.58 9.55
CA ALA A 207 -12.83 -1.04 9.74
C ALA A 207 -13.62 -1.86 10.77
N ALA A 208 -13.67 -3.17 10.62
CA ALA A 208 -14.29 -4.07 11.60
C ALA A 208 -13.60 -4.04 12.98
N THR A 209 -12.29 -3.74 13.04
CA THR A 209 -11.59 -3.51 14.32
C THR A 209 -12.21 -2.33 15.06
N LEU A 210 -12.54 -1.25 14.35
CA LEU A 210 -13.13 -0.02 14.91
C LEU A 210 -14.64 -0.13 15.16
N THR A 211 -15.39 -0.91 14.38
CA THR A 211 -16.87 -0.87 14.37
C THR A 211 -17.56 -2.17 14.79
N ARG A 212 -16.86 -3.31 14.84
CA ARG A 212 -17.43 -4.64 15.07
C ARG A 212 -16.68 -5.46 16.13
N PRO A 213 -16.85 -5.16 17.43
CA PRO A 213 -16.24 -5.93 18.53
C PRO A 213 -16.55 -7.43 18.48
N ASP A 214 -17.72 -7.80 17.97
CA ASP A 214 -18.15 -9.19 17.76
C ASP A 214 -17.35 -9.93 16.67
N ALA A 215 -16.68 -9.19 15.78
CA ALA A 215 -15.82 -9.72 14.72
C ALA A 215 -14.33 -9.81 15.10
N HIS A 216 -13.96 -9.47 16.35
CA HIS A 216 -12.56 -9.41 16.79
C HIS A 216 -11.94 -10.80 16.98
N TYR A 217 -12.70 -11.77 17.48
CA TYR A 217 -12.23 -13.12 17.82
C TYR A 217 -10.92 -13.09 18.63
N ASP A 218 -9.87 -13.80 18.20
CA ASP A 218 -8.60 -13.90 18.93
C ASP A 218 -7.52 -12.94 18.40
N LEU A 219 -7.69 -12.44 17.16
CA LEU A 219 -6.68 -11.63 16.46
C LEU A 219 -7.33 -10.66 15.45
N VAL A 220 -7.11 -9.36 15.62
CA VAL A 220 -7.54 -8.33 14.63
C VAL A 220 -6.41 -8.00 13.66
N ARG A 221 -6.73 -7.60 12.42
CA ARG A 221 -5.74 -7.28 11.37
C ARG A 221 -5.87 -5.85 10.82
N PRO A 222 -5.65 -4.80 11.64
CA PRO A 222 -5.61 -3.43 11.14
C PRO A 222 -4.43 -3.22 10.18
N GLY A 223 -4.72 -2.60 9.05
CA GLY A 223 -3.73 -2.10 8.08
C GLY A 223 -3.74 -0.59 8.06
N ILE A 224 -4.63 0.02 7.29
CA ILE A 224 -4.65 1.48 7.09
C ILE A 224 -4.72 2.29 8.40
N ALA A 225 -5.40 1.76 9.43
CA ALA A 225 -5.56 2.40 10.72
C ALA A 225 -4.25 2.49 11.53
N VAL A 226 -3.30 1.57 11.30
CA VAL A 226 -1.94 1.63 11.88
C VAL A 226 -1.22 2.92 11.44
N TYR A 227 -1.47 3.36 10.21
CA TYR A 227 -0.92 4.58 9.61
C TYR A 227 -1.80 5.81 9.84
N GLY A 228 -2.88 5.65 10.61
CA GLY A 228 -3.73 6.73 11.07
C GLY A 228 -4.75 7.27 10.07
N LEU A 229 -4.99 6.58 8.95
CA LEU A 229 -6.05 6.98 8.02
C LEU A 229 -7.32 6.19 8.35
N SER A 230 -8.47 6.88 8.35
CA SER A 230 -9.77 6.24 8.56
C SER A 230 -10.09 5.29 7.39
N PRO A 231 -10.56 4.06 7.68
CA PRO A 231 -11.21 3.20 6.71
C PRO A 231 -12.73 3.42 6.65
N LEU A 232 -13.28 4.36 7.41
CA LEU A 232 -14.72 4.61 7.55
C LEU A 232 -15.15 5.89 6.80
N PRO A 233 -16.45 6.04 6.47
CA PRO A 233 -16.96 7.25 5.83
C PRO A 233 -16.75 8.50 6.69
N ALA A 234 -16.72 9.67 6.05
CA ALA A 234 -16.56 10.95 6.73
C ALA A 234 -17.56 11.13 7.89
N GLY A 235 -17.11 11.77 8.98
CA GLY A 235 -17.89 11.95 10.21
C GLY A 235 -17.69 10.87 11.28
N HIS A 236 -17.00 9.77 10.98
CA HIS A 236 -16.59 8.80 12.00
C HIS A 236 -15.26 9.22 12.64
N GLU A 237 -15.30 9.69 13.88
CA GLU A 237 -14.09 9.92 14.68
C GLU A 237 -13.46 8.58 15.08
N THR A 238 -12.16 8.42 14.80
CA THR A 238 -11.42 7.18 15.10
C THR A 238 -10.37 7.36 16.19
N GLY A 239 -10.07 8.60 16.59
CA GLY A 239 -8.95 8.94 17.50
C GLY A 239 -7.55 8.77 16.88
N LEU A 240 -7.47 8.36 15.61
CA LEU A 240 -6.21 8.06 14.92
C LEU A 240 -5.57 9.31 14.29
N ARG A 241 -4.24 9.35 14.21
CA ARG A 241 -3.46 10.45 13.63
C ARG A 241 -2.66 9.99 12.40
N PRO A 242 -2.87 10.57 11.21
CA PRO A 242 -2.13 10.20 10.00
C PRO A 242 -0.61 10.36 10.17
N ALA A 243 0.14 9.32 9.84
CA ALA A 243 1.60 9.29 10.04
C ALA A 243 2.42 9.90 8.88
N MET A 244 1.85 10.05 7.68
CA MET A 244 2.57 10.52 6.49
C MET A 244 2.30 11.99 6.17
N THR A 245 3.36 12.75 5.87
CA THR A 245 3.29 14.09 5.26
C THR A 245 4.15 14.14 3.99
N ALA A 246 3.52 14.34 2.83
CA ALA A 246 4.20 14.48 1.54
C ALA A 246 4.35 15.96 1.18
N ARG A 247 5.60 16.45 1.03
CA ARG A 247 5.87 17.88 0.83
C ARG A 247 7.11 18.16 -0.02
N ALA A 248 7.14 19.34 -0.62
CA ALA A 248 8.27 19.82 -1.42
C ALA A 248 8.50 21.33 -1.24
N ARG A 249 9.70 21.78 -1.56
CA ARG A 249 10.01 23.21 -1.66
C ARG A 249 9.66 23.73 -3.05
N VAL A 250 9.02 24.88 -3.13
CA VAL A 250 8.78 25.61 -4.38
C VAL A 250 10.14 25.87 -5.04
N THR A 251 10.34 25.40 -6.27
CA THR A 251 11.62 25.55 -7.00
C THR A 251 11.71 26.88 -7.73
N HIS A 252 10.57 27.42 -8.18
CA HIS A 252 10.51 28.64 -8.96
C HIS A 252 9.15 29.32 -8.80
N THR A 253 9.13 30.64 -8.77
CA THR A 253 7.91 31.44 -8.89
C THR A 253 8.07 32.46 -10.01
N LYS A 254 6.98 32.73 -10.74
CA LYS A 254 6.96 33.72 -11.83
C LYS A 254 5.61 34.41 -11.92
N ARG A 255 5.63 35.73 -12.15
CA ARG A 255 4.44 36.51 -12.51
C ARG A 255 4.12 36.30 -13.99
N VAL A 256 2.86 36.08 -14.34
CA VAL A 256 2.40 35.88 -15.72
C VAL A 256 1.14 36.69 -16.00
N PRO A 257 0.90 37.15 -17.24
CA PRO A 257 -0.29 37.91 -17.60
C PRO A 257 -1.56 37.05 -17.55
N ALA A 258 -2.72 37.71 -17.67
CA ALA A 258 -3.99 37.05 -17.95
C ALA A 258 -3.96 36.32 -19.30
N GLY A 259 -4.67 35.19 -19.40
CA GLY A 259 -4.71 34.36 -20.61
C GLY A 259 -3.47 33.49 -20.83
N GLN A 260 -2.56 33.40 -19.85
CA GLN A 260 -1.41 32.50 -19.93
C GLN A 260 -1.88 31.04 -19.79
N GLY A 261 -1.64 30.22 -20.81
CA GLY A 261 -1.83 28.77 -20.72
C GLY A 261 -0.78 28.11 -19.82
N VAL A 262 -1.19 27.13 -19.02
CA VAL A 262 -0.33 26.47 -18.02
C VAL A 262 -0.26 24.96 -18.23
N SER A 263 0.96 24.41 -18.18
CA SER A 263 1.30 22.99 -18.36
C SER A 263 0.86 22.41 -19.73
N TYR A 264 1.08 21.11 -19.93
CA TYR A 264 0.86 20.44 -21.22
C TYR A 264 -0.55 20.58 -21.76
N GLY A 265 -0.66 21.00 -23.02
CA GLY A 265 -1.95 21.20 -23.70
C GLY A 265 -2.77 22.38 -23.18
N HIS A 266 -2.19 23.24 -22.32
CA HIS A 266 -2.86 24.39 -21.70
C HIS A 266 -4.26 24.05 -21.16
N ALA A 267 -4.35 22.98 -20.37
CA ALA A 267 -5.60 22.57 -19.72
C ALA A 267 -6.07 23.54 -18.61
N TYR A 268 -5.30 24.60 -18.36
CA TYR A 268 -5.61 25.70 -17.46
C TYR A 268 -5.13 27.00 -18.11
N TYR A 269 -5.89 28.08 -17.93
CA TYR A 269 -5.54 29.44 -18.34
C TYR A 269 -5.72 30.40 -17.16
N THR A 270 -4.79 31.31 -16.97
CA THR A 270 -4.87 32.33 -15.91
C THR A 270 -6.00 33.31 -16.22
N ALA A 271 -6.96 33.47 -15.30
CA ALA A 271 -8.09 34.38 -15.47
C ALA A 271 -7.69 35.87 -15.35
N ARG A 272 -6.54 36.14 -14.72
CA ARG A 272 -5.96 37.46 -14.46
C ARG A 272 -4.44 37.37 -14.43
N GLU A 273 -3.75 38.51 -14.33
CA GLU A 273 -2.32 38.49 -13.98
C GLU A 273 -2.14 37.82 -12.61
N THR A 274 -1.17 36.91 -12.50
CA THR A 274 -1.02 36.05 -11.32
C THR A 274 0.41 35.54 -11.13
N THR A 275 0.74 35.08 -9.94
CA THR A 275 1.98 34.37 -9.61
C THR A 275 1.76 32.86 -9.76
N LEU A 276 2.55 32.20 -10.61
CA LEU A 276 2.61 30.74 -10.68
C LEU A 276 3.79 30.23 -9.86
N ALA A 277 3.57 29.20 -9.03
CA ALA A 277 4.59 28.50 -8.27
C ALA A 277 4.81 27.08 -8.80
N LEU A 278 6.06 26.66 -8.93
CA LEU A 278 6.46 25.35 -9.41
C LEU A 278 6.86 24.46 -8.23
N VAL A 279 6.25 23.27 -8.12
CA VAL A 279 6.51 22.30 -7.04
C VAL A 279 7.09 21.02 -7.65
N PRO A 280 8.26 20.53 -7.19
CA PRO A 280 9.01 19.44 -7.81
C PRO A 280 8.53 18.05 -7.32
N LEU A 281 7.25 17.79 -7.51
CA LEU A 281 6.61 16.49 -7.31
C LEU A 281 5.65 16.24 -8.47
N GLY A 282 5.81 15.11 -9.17
CA GLY A 282 4.95 14.69 -10.27
C GLY A 282 4.49 13.24 -10.18
N TYR A 283 3.97 12.70 -11.28
CA TYR A 283 3.36 11.36 -11.25
C TYR A 283 4.37 10.20 -11.14
N ALA A 284 5.65 10.41 -11.41
CA ALA A 284 6.70 9.44 -11.09
C ALA A 284 7.13 9.50 -9.60
N ASP A 285 6.62 10.49 -8.86
CA ASP A 285 6.93 10.74 -7.45
C ASP A 285 5.74 10.42 -6.52
N GLY A 286 4.64 9.92 -7.09
CA GLY A 286 3.43 9.48 -6.38
C GLY A 286 2.16 10.27 -6.72
N VAL A 287 2.27 11.49 -7.25
CA VAL A 287 1.13 12.38 -7.52
C VAL A 287 0.19 11.78 -8.59
N PRO A 288 -1.08 11.45 -8.28
CA PRO A 288 -1.98 10.90 -9.29
C PRO A 288 -2.13 11.88 -10.47
N ARG A 289 -1.91 11.44 -11.72
CA ARG A 289 -2.07 12.32 -12.88
C ARG A 289 -3.51 12.86 -13.02
N HIS A 290 -4.48 12.13 -12.48
CA HIS A 290 -5.88 12.52 -12.37
C HIS A 290 -6.10 13.73 -11.45
N ALA A 291 -5.13 14.10 -10.59
CA ALA A 291 -5.15 15.33 -9.79
C ALA A 291 -4.96 16.63 -10.61
N SER A 292 -4.80 16.53 -11.94
CA SER A 292 -4.74 17.69 -12.83
C SER A 292 -6.01 18.55 -12.70
N ASN A 293 -5.87 19.85 -12.43
CA ASN A 293 -6.98 20.78 -12.17
C ASN A 293 -7.87 20.49 -10.93
N VAL A 294 -7.56 19.49 -10.10
CA VAL A 294 -8.40 19.11 -8.94
C VAL A 294 -7.63 18.86 -7.64
N GLY A 295 -6.36 18.47 -7.70
CA GLY A 295 -5.57 18.11 -6.52
C GLY A 295 -5.31 19.31 -5.59
N PRO A 296 -5.58 19.19 -4.27
CA PRO A 296 -5.35 20.25 -3.30
C PRO A 296 -3.91 20.24 -2.78
N VAL A 297 -3.29 21.41 -2.65
CA VAL A 297 -1.93 21.58 -2.09
C VAL A 297 -1.91 22.79 -1.15
N TRP A 298 -1.39 22.61 0.05
CA TRP A 298 -1.20 23.69 1.02
C TRP A 298 0.07 24.49 0.71
N LEU A 299 -0.06 25.80 0.45
CA LEU A 299 1.08 26.69 0.20
C LEU A 299 0.78 28.14 0.61
N GLY A 300 1.57 28.66 1.56
CA GLY A 300 1.41 30.03 2.07
C GLY A 300 0.17 30.20 2.97
N GLY A 301 -0.13 29.20 3.81
CA GLY A 301 -1.26 29.25 4.76
C GLY A 301 -2.65 29.09 4.13
N ARG A 302 -2.72 28.55 2.91
CA ARG A 302 -3.97 28.31 2.16
C ARG A 302 -3.85 27.08 1.27
N THR A 303 -4.97 26.38 1.07
CA THR A 303 -5.12 25.33 0.06
C THR A 303 -5.26 25.95 -1.33
N ARG A 304 -4.52 25.41 -2.30
CA ARG A 304 -4.52 25.79 -3.72
C ARG A 304 -4.74 24.56 -4.57
N THR A 305 -5.43 24.72 -5.69
CA THR A 305 -5.63 23.62 -6.66
C THR A 305 -4.48 23.60 -7.68
N ILE A 306 -4.08 22.41 -8.12
CA ILE A 306 -3.11 22.23 -9.22
C ILE A 306 -3.60 22.97 -10.48
N ALA A 307 -2.78 23.87 -11.01
CA ALA A 307 -3.05 24.65 -12.21
C ALA A 307 -2.51 23.93 -13.46
N GLY A 308 -3.39 23.26 -14.20
CA GLY A 308 -3.07 22.51 -15.41
C GLY A 308 -2.77 21.04 -15.15
N ARG A 309 -2.04 20.41 -16.08
CA ARG A 309 -1.70 18.98 -15.99
C ARG A 309 -0.56 18.70 -15.03
N VAL A 310 -0.69 17.62 -14.26
CA VAL A 310 0.40 16.98 -13.51
C VAL A 310 1.44 16.42 -14.51
N CYS A 311 2.69 16.82 -14.35
CA CYS A 311 3.82 16.33 -15.15
C CYS A 311 4.51 15.14 -14.45
N MET A 312 5.56 14.58 -15.08
CA MET A 312 6.26 13.41 -14.53
C MET A 312 6.93 13.70 -13.18
N ASP A 313 7.42 14.92 -13.02
CA ASP A 313 8.36 15.36 -11.99
C ASP A 313 7.95 16.67 -11.30
N GLN A 314 6.84 17.30 -11.71
CA GLN A 314 6.42 18.61 -11.21
C GLN A 314 4.92 18.90 -11.40
N ILE A 315 4.41 19.80 -10.56
CA ILE A 315 3.09 20.44 -10.65
C ILE A 315 3.23 21.97 -10.57
N VAL A 316 2.23 22.69 -11.08
CA VAL A 316 2.14 24.15 -10.99
C VAL A 316 0.95 24.52 -10.11
N LEU A 317 1.09 25.57 -9.31
CA LEU A 317 0.01 26.17 -8.51
C LEU A 317 -0.19 27.63 -8.92
N ASP A 318 -1.46 28.04 -9.07
CA ASP A 318 -1.80 29.46 -9.18
C ASP A 318 -1.89 30.05 -7.76
N CYS A 319 -1.07 31.07 -7.49
CA CYS A 319 -0.94 31.70 -6.18
C CYS A 319 -1.63 33.06 -6.09
N GLY A 320 -2.22 33.57 -7.18
CA GLY A 320 -2.79 34.91 -7.22
C GLY A 320 -1.74 36.00 -6.94
N ASP A 321 -2.08 36.90 -6.02
CA ASP A 321 -1.21 37.97 -5.53
C ASP A 321 -0.54 37.62 -4.19
N ASP A 322 -0.71 36.39 -3.70
CA ASP A 322 -0.12 35.97 -2.43
C ASP A 322 1.41 35.91 -2.56
N PRO A 323 2.17 36.36 -1.54
CA PRO A 323 3.63 36.43 -1.58
C PRO A 323 4.25 35.04 -1.39
N VAL A 324 4.36 34.29 -2.49
CA VAL A 324 5.01 32.98 -2.55
C VAL A 324 6.40 33.11 -3.18
N ALA A 325 7.40 32.51 -2.54
CA ALA A 325 8.81 32.56 -2.93
C ALA A 325 9.40 31.15 -3.17
N PRO A 326 10.48 31.03 -3.97
CA PRO A 326 11.25 29.80 -4.04
C PRO A 326 11.81 29.43 -2.65
N GLY A 327 11.70 28.16 -2.28
CA GLY A 327 12.07 27.66 -0.96
C GLY A 327 10.90 27.49 0.02
N ASP A 328 9.75 28.12 -0.24
CA ASP A 328 8.51 27.93 0.52
C ASP A 328 8.05 26.46 0.46
N VAL A 329 7.42 25.98 1.53
CA VAL A 329 6.97 24.58 1.61
C VAL A 329 5.55 24.45 1.06
N ALA A 330 5.43 23.67 -0.01
CA ALA A 330 4.17 23.16 -0.51
C ALA A 330 3.94 21.75 0.06
N THR A 331 2.92 21.59 0.91
CA THR A 331 2.51 20.29 1.45
C THR A 331 1.36 19.76 0.60
N LEU A 332 1.52 18.61 -0.03
CA LEU A 332 0.45 17.96 -0.79
C LEU A 332 -0.61 17.49 0.20
N PHE A 333 -0.23 16.62 1.13
CA PHE A 333 -1.05 16.20 2.25
C PHE A 333 -0.24 15.94 3.51
N GLY A 334 -0.93 15.96 4.65
CA GLY A 334 -0.40 15.63 5.97
C GLY A 334 -1.51 15.18 6.93
N PRO A 335 -1.34 15.38 8.26
CA PRO A 335 -2.31 14.95 9.27
C PRO A 335 -3.61 15.76 9.35
N GLY A 336 -3.74 16.85 8.60
CA GLY A 336 -4.90 17.76 8.64
C GLY A 336 -4.76 18.94 9.60
N ASP A 337 -3.65 19.03 10.34
CA ASP A 337 -3.34 20.16 11.22
C ASP A 337 -3.41 21.50 10.43
N ASP A 338 -3.84 22.58 11.09
CA ASP A 338 -4.04 23.91 10.50
C ASP A 338 -4.95 23.98 9.25
N GLY A 339 -5.72 22.92 8.96
CA GLY A 339 -6.58 22.83 7.78
C GLY A 339 -5.84 22.49 6.47
N MET A 340 -4.63 21.92 6.56
CA MET A 340 -3.94 21.38 5.39
C MET A 340 -4.66 20.15 4.83
N PRO A 341 -4.56 19.83 3.52
CA PRO A 341 -5.18 18.64 2.97
C PRO A 341 -4.65 17.35 3.60
N THR A 342 -5.50 16.34 3.67
CA THR A 342 -5.21 14.98 4.10
C THR A 342 -5.08 14.03 2.91
N ALA A 343 -4.62 12.80 3.16
CA ALA A 343 -4.65 11.74 2.15
C ALA A 343 -6.08 11.38 1.70
N THR A 344 -7.11 11.67 2.51
CA THR A 344 -8.52 11.49 2.14
C THR A 344 -8.99 12.61 1.20
N ASP A 345 -8.66 13.89 1.48
CA ASP A 345 -8.99 15.00 0.56
C ASP A 345 -8.40 14.80 -0.83
N TRP A 346 -7.20 14.21 -0.91
CA TRP A 346 -6.58 13.80 -2.18
C TRP A 346 -7.29 12.64 -2.86
N ALA A 347 -7.80 11.69 -2.08
CA ALA A 347 -8.52 10.53 -2.59
C ALA A 347 -9.86 10.96 -3.19
N ASP A 348 -10.61 11.79 -2.46
CA ASP A 348 -11.88 12.36 -2.87
C ASP A 348 -11.72 13.22 -4.14
N ALA A 349 -10.67 14.06 -4.19
CA ALA A 349 -10.38 14.91 -5.35
C ALA A 349 -10.07 14.14 -6.64
N VAL A 350 -9.68 12.85 -6.57
CA VAL A 350 -9.34 12.04 -7.76
C VAL A 350 -10.20 10.78 -7.93
N GLY A 351 -11.22 10.58 -7.08
CA GLY A 351 -12.14 9.43 -7.15
C GLY A 351 -11.50 8.09 -6.77
N THR A 352 -10.70 8.07 -5.70
CA THR A 352 -10.09 6.84 -5.14
C THR A 352 -10.19 6.80 -3.62
N ILE A 353 -9.39 5.95 -2.96
CA ILE A 353 -9.29 5.79 -1.51
C ILE A 353 -7.92 6.20 -0.98
N ASN A 354 -7.86 6.68 0.27
CA ASN A 354 -6.63 7.15 0.91
C ASN A 354 -5.48 6.10 0.92
N TYR A 355 -5.82 4.81 0.91
CA TYR A 355 -4.91 3.68 0.69
C TYR A 355 -4.06 3.82 -0.58
N GLU A 356 -4.67 4.19 -1.70
CA GLU A 356 -3.94 4.36 -2.98
C GLU A 356 -3.04 5.59 -2.93
N ILE A 357 -3.52 6.68 -2.31
CA ILE A 357 -2.77 7.92 -2.17
C ILE A 357 -1.44 7.68 -1.45
N VAL A 358 -1.45 7.07 -0.24
CA VAL A 358 -0.19 6.87 0.51
C VAL A 358 0.71 5.79 -0.10
N THR A 359 0.15 4.71 -0.67
CA THR A 359 0.97 3.64 -1.27
C THR A 359 1.72 4.10 -2.51
N ARG A 360 1.17 5.05 -3.30
CA ARG A 360 1.85 5.64 -4.46
C ARG A 360 3.15 6.38 -4.12
N PHE A 361 3.27 6.95 -2.92
CA PHE A 361 4.53 7.58 -2.47
C PHE A 361 5.58 6.54 -2.02
N GLY A 362 5.19 5.28 -1.85
CA GLY A 362 6.06 4.21 -1.35
C GLY A 362 7.15 3.76 -2.32
N GLY A 363 6.87 3.77 -3.63
CA GLY A 363 7.84 3.45 -4.68
C GLY A 363 8.45 4.69 -5.35
N SER A 364 8.29 5.87 -4.74
CA SER A 364 8.67 7.14 -5.35
C SER A 364 10.19 7.39 -5.30
N ARG A 365 10.66 8.32 -6.13
CA ARG A 365 12.04 8.86 -6.06
C ARG A 365 12.25 9.79 -4.85
N VAL A 366 11.19 10.05 -4.07
CA VAL A 366 11.19 11.01 -2.98
C VAL A 366 11.77 10.34 -1.73
N SER A 367 12.77 10.96 -1.12
CA SER A 367 13.37 10.42 0.09
C SER A 367 12.36 10.41 1.24
N ARG A 368 12.25 9.27 1.91
CA ARG A 368 11.54 9.18 3.19
C ARG A 368 12.44 9.71 4.32
N VAL A 369 11.83 10.46 5.23
CA VAL A 369 12.46 10.92 6.47
C VAL A 369 11.61 10.42 7.63
N TYR A 370 12.24 9.81 8.62
CA TYR A 370 11.57 9.25 9.78
C TYR A 370 11.73 10.19 10.98
N ASP A 371 10.61 10.51 11.61
CA ASP A 371 10.52 11.27 12.84
C ASP A 371 10.04 10.37 13.99
N GLY A 372 10.22 10.85 15.22
CA GLY A 372 9.86 10.11 16.43
C GLY A 372 10.94 9.13 16.91
N THR A 373 10.65 8.42 17.99
CA THR A 373 11.61 7.48 18.61
C THR A 373 11.09 6.03 18.72
N ALA A 374 9.80 5.81 18.46
CA ALA A 374 9.19 4.48 18.48
C ALA A 374 9.93 3.47 17.58
N GLY A 375 10.29 2.33 18.15
CA GLY A 375 10.91 1.21 17.40
C GLY A 375 12.35 1.44 16.94
N VAL A 376 12.97 2.57 17.26
CA VAL A 376 14.41 2.78 17.05
C VAL A 376 15.16 1.88 18.05
N PRO A 377 16.05 0.98 17.60
CA PRO A 377 16.89 0.23 18.53
C PRO A 377 17.73 1.20 19.35
N THR A 378 17.68 1.09 20.67
CA THR A 378 18.65 1.80 21.52
C THR A 378 20.05 1.37 21.08
N PRO A 379 20.95 2.32 20.72
CA PRO A 379 22.31 1.95 20.35
C PRO A 379 22.96 1.25 21.55
N ASP A 380 23.54 0.08 21.28
CA ASP A 380 24.31 -0.64 22.29
C ASP A 380 25.48 0.26 22.74
N PRO A 381 25.61 0.58 24.04
CA PRO A 381 26.70 1.43 24.53
C PRO A 381 28.09 0.82 24.33
N ALA A 382 28.20 -0.42 23.80
CA ALA A 382 29.45 -1.11 23.50
C ALA A 382 29.54 -1.69 22.07
N GLY A 383 29.18 -0.93 21.03
CA GLY A 383 29.43 -1.32 19.63
C GLY A 383 29.71 -0.14 18.68
N PRO A 384 30.64 -0.26 17.70
CA PRO A 384 30.83 0.78 16.69
C PRO A 384 29.66 0.81 15.70
N ASP A 385 29.29 2.00 15.24
CA ASP A 385 28.19 2.21 14.29
C ASP A 385 28.30 1.33 13.03
N PRO A 386 27.22 0.64 12.61
CA PRO A 386 27.19 -0.06 11.33
C PRO A 386 27.14 0.98 10.20
N ALA A 387 28.27 1.19 9.54
CA ALA A 387 28.38 2.09 8.40
C ALA A 387 27.39 1.70 7.27
N VAL A 388 26.56 2.66 6.86
CA VAL A 388 25.66 2.52 5.72
C VAL A 388 26.49 2.28 4.45
N PRO A 389 26.27 1.18 3.69
CA PRO A 389 27.02 0.94 2.46
C PRO A 389 26.61 1.96 1.39
N GLY A 390 27.58 2.75 0.92
CA GLY A 390 27.42 3.58 -0.28
C GLY A 390 27.29 2.71 -1.55
N PRO A 391 26.78 3.28 -2.66
CA PRO A 391 26.59 2.53 -3.91
C PRO A 391 27.94 2.05 -4.47
N ALA A 392 28.03 0.76 -4.78
CA ALA A 392 29.24 0.16 -5.33
C ALA A 392 29.51 0.66 -6.76
N VAL A 393 30.61 1.39 -6.93
CA VAL A 393 31.15 1.76 -8.25
C VAL A 393 31.96 0.57 -8.78
N SER A 394 31.55 0.00 -9.91
CA SER A 394 32.19 -1.17 -10.52
C SER A 394 33.18 -0.80 -11.63
N GLY A 395 34.41 -1.30 -11.51
CA GLY A 395 35.46 -1.29 -12.52
C GLY A 395 36.87 -1.46 -11.91
N PRO A 396 37.92 -1.78 -12.69
CA PRO A 396 37.94 -1.92 -14.15
C PRO A 396 38.66 -3.19 -14.71
N ALA A 397 38.63 -3.29 -16.05
CA ALA A 397 39.65 -3.83 -16.96
C ALA A 397 39.96 -5.34 -17.06
N VAL A 398 39.87 -5.85 -18.31
CA VAL A 398 40.97 -6.58 -18.99
C VAL A 398 41.05 -6.09 -20.45
N SER A 399 42.27 -5.95 -20.97
CA SER A 399 42.62 -5.44 -22.31
C SER A 399 42.83 -6.54 -23.36
N GLY A 400 42.59 -6.27 -24.66
CA GLY A 400 42.96 -7.22 -25.74
C GLY A 400 42.85 -6.70 -27.19
N SER A 401 43.97 -6.14 -27.71
CA SER A 401 44.38 -6.02 -29.14
C SER A 401 43.52 -5.29 -30.21
N VAL A 402 44.22 -4.41 -30.95
CA VAL A 402 43.88 -3.64 -32.18
C VAL A 402 44.03 -4.57 -33.43
N VAL A 403 43.44 -4.38 -34.63
CA VAL A 403 43.71 -3.43 -35.77
C VAL A 403 42.53 -3.48 -36.82
N PRO A 404 42.47 -2.69 -37.92
CA PRO A 404 41.25 -1.92 -38.23
C PRO A 404 40.67 -2.04 -39.67
N GLY A 405 39.55 -1.35 -39.89
CA GLY A 405 38.96 -0.99 -41.19
C GLY A 405 37.47 -0.70 -41.00
N SER A 406 36.78 0.21 -41.66
CA SER A 406 37.03 1.28 -42.65
C SER A 406 35.63 1.75 -43.09
N THR A 407 35.53 2.95 -43.69
CA THR A 407 34.35 3.48 -44.42
C THR A 407 33.03 3.72 -43.67
N ASP A 408 32.70 5.01 -43.53
CA ASP A 408 31.45 5.70 -43.88
C ASP A 408 30.21 4.85 -44.23
N GLN A 409 29.04 5.24 -43.71
CA GLN A 409 28.05 6.03 -44.49
C GLN A 409 26.87 6.50 -43.64
N ASP A 410 26.47 7.76 -43.83
CA ASP A 410 25.11 8.23 -43.54
C ASP A 410 24.09 7.44 -44.37
N PHE A 411 22.86 7.24 -43.88
CA PHE A 411 21.69 7.35 -44.77
C PHE A 411 20.43 7.82 -44.05
N THR A 412 19.79 8.80 -44.68
CA THR A 412 18.50 9.41 -44.29
C THR A 412 17.31 8.60 -44.78
N ALA A 413 16.13 8.93 -44.23
CA ALA A 413 14.86 8.31 -44.60
C ALA A 413 14.42 8.58 -46.06
N SER A 414 13.77 7.59 -46.68
CA SER A 414 12.57 7.77 -47.53
C SER A 414 11.97 6.40 -47.88
N GLY A 415 10.65 6.32 -48.14
CA GLY A 415 10.01 5.06 -48.53
C GLY A 415 8.48 5.09 -48.56
N ALA A 416 7.91 5.34 -49.74
CA ALA A 416 6.50 5.21 -50.08
C ALA A 416 6.41 4.72 -51.55
N VAL A 417 5.28 4.25 -52.10
CA VAL A 417 3.86 4.36 -51.74
C VAL A 417 3.17 3.06 -52.20
N ASP A 418 2.07 2.59 -51.58
CA ASP A 418 0.93 2.18 -52.41
C ASP A 418 -0.46 2.15 -51.72
N GLN A 419 -1.50 2.17 -52.56
CA GLN A 419 -2.90 2.41 -52.26
C GLN A 419 -3.74 1.12 -52.28
N GLY A 420 -4.90 1.16 -51.62
CA GLY A 420 -5.89 0.08 -51.65
C GLY A 420 -7.27 0.56 -51.21
N ALA A 421 -7.90 1.43 -52.01
CA ALA A 421 -9.23 1.96 -51.71
C ALA A 421 -10.34 1.08 -52.32
N VAL A 422 -11.32 0.68 -51.50
CA VAL A 422 -12.64 0.23 -51.96
C VAL A 422 -13.69 1.00 -51.16
N VAL A 423 -14.67 1.56 -51.86
CA VAL A 423 -15.71 2.46 -51.32
C VAL A 423 -17.09 1.83 -51.45
N ARG A 424 -17.94 2.02 -50.42
CA ARG A 424 -19.43 2.04 -50.35
C ARG A 424 -19.90 1.49 -49.00
N ASP A 425 -20.91 2.00 -48.32
CA ASP A 425 -21.65 3.28 -48.36
C ASP A 425 -22.41 3.40 -46.99
N PRO A 426 -22.74 4.57 -46.43
CA PRO A 426 -23.19 4.68 -45.04
C PRO A 426 -24.71 4.63 -44.86
N GLY A 427 -25.16 4.03 -43.74
CA GLY A 427 -26.54 4.10 -43.25
C GLY A 427 -26.57 4.47 -41.77
N ALA A 428 -27.30 5.52 -41.42
CA ALA A 428 -27.49 6.05 -40.06
C ALA A 428 -28.98 5.95 -39.65
N PRO A 429 -29.40 6.34 -38.43
CA PRO A 429 -28.72 6.34 -37.14
C PRO A 429 -29.47 5.50 -36.06
N GLY A 430 -28.75 4.93 -35.09
CA GLY A 430 -29.36 4.20 -33.95
C GLY A 430 -29.60 5.11 -32.74
N ALA A 431 -30.82 5.04 -32.18
CA ALA A 431 -31.32 5.92 -31.12
C ALA A 431 -30.50 5.94 -29.81
N VAL A 432 -30.49 7.11 -29.17
CA VAL A 432 -30.16 7.28 -27.75
C VAL A 432 -31.24 6.59 -26.90
N ALA A 433 -30.84 5.79 -25.92
CA ALA A 433 -31.73 5.25 -24.89
C ALA A 433 -31.12 5.51 -23.51
N SER A 434 -31.88 6.22 -22.67
CA SER A 434 -31.60 6.51 -21.27
C SER A 434 -32.46 5.61 -20.38
N ALA A 435 -31.82 4.94 -19.40
CA ALA A 435 -32.40 4.43 -18.16
C ALA A 435 -31.20 4.27 -17.19
N GLU A 436 -31.15 4.78 -15.96
CA GLU A 436 -32.08 4.68 -14.81
C GLU A 436 -32.26 3.25 -14.27
N GLU A 437 -31.58 3.03 -13.14
CA GLU A 437 -32.09 2.43 -11.89
C GLU A 437 -32.27 0.90 -11.70
N VAL A 438 -31.91 0.48 -10.47
CA VAL A 438 -32.23 -0.77 -9.74
C VAL A 438 -31.70 -2.12 -10.26
N ALA A 439 -30.60 -2.58 -9.65
CA ALA A 439 -30.54 -3.82 -8.83
C ALA A 439 -29.22 -3.88 -8.04
#